data_AF-A0A2R6E8H3-F1
#
_entry.id   AF-A0A2R6E8H3-F1
#
_cell.length_a   1.000
_cell.length_b   1.000
_cell.length_c   1.000
_cell.angle_alpha   90.00
_cell.angle_beta   90.00
_cell.angle_gamma   90.00
#
_symmetry.space_group_name_H-M   'P 1'
#
loop_
_entity.id
_entity.type
_entity.pdbx_description
1 polymer ?
#
loop_
_entity_poly.entity_id
_entity_poly.type
_entity_poly.pdbx_seq_one_letter_code
_entity_poly.pdbx_strand_id
1 'polypeptide(L)'
;MSDNGAEHDGTGAESDREDVAVERTAAREEAATLLHDLADGVASGSVAFDDGAVVAAVPEALELEVEYEREDDEAEIEVELEWDVDGEAVDGAADDAEGDAVAADDGEERDGKPAANGTAVDGLVEPAEEARNRARFELYRDNADEWRWRLVHHNGNIIADGGEGYNRKGTARNGLESVKRNAPGAEVVERE
;
A
#
# COMPACT_ATOMS: atom_id res chain seq x y z
N MET A 1 -41.61 -46.46 -28.60
CA MET A 1 -42.19 -45.56 -27.57
C MET A 1 -40.98 -45.02 -26.82
N SER A 2 -40.35 -44.00 -27.41
CA SER A 2 -40.43 -42.58 -27.00
C SER A 2 -39.28 -42.33 -26.03
N ASP A 3 -38.12 -41.86 -26.50
CA ASP A 3 -37.79 -40.46 -26.86
C ASP A 3 -37.71 -39.54 -25.64
N ASN A 4 -36.55 -38.88 -25.53
CA ASN A 4 -36.23 -37.56 -24.97
C ASN A 4 -35.02 -37.65 -24.02
N GLY A 5 -33.92 -36.92 -24.16
CA GLY A 5 -33.55 -35.81 -25.01
C GLY A 5 -32.22 -35.30 -24.45
N ALA A 6 -31.26 -34.98 -25.31
CA ALA A 6 -29.97 -34.45 -24.92
C ALA A 6 -30.10 -32.96 -24.61
N GLU A 7 -29.48 -32.51 -23.51
CA GLU A 7 -29.08 -31.11 -23.36
C GLU A 7 -27.73 -31.06 -22.64
N HIS A 8 -26.76 -30.59 -23.43
CA HIS A 8 -25.40 -30.28 -23.07
C HIS A 8 -25.43 -28.77 -22.81
N ASP A 9 -25.45 -28.35 -21.55
CA ASP A 9 -25.21 -26.95 -21.22
C ASP A 9 -23.85 -26.85 -20.54
N GLY A 10 -22.89 -26.33 -21.30
CA GLY A 10 -21.64 -25.86 -20.75
C GLY A 10 -21.92 -24.52 -20.08
N THR A 11 -21.99 -24.53 -18.76
CA THR A 11 -21.78 -23.32 -17.98
C THR A 11 -20.33 -23.37 -17.52
N GLY A 12 -19.49 -22.53 -18.13
CA GLY A 12 -18.18 -22.20 -17.58
C GLY A 12 -18.42 -21.67 -16.17
N ALA A 13 -17.82 -22.31 -15.18
CA ALA A 13 -17.74 -21.76 -13.84
C ALA A 13 -16.83 -20.53 -13.94
N GLU A 14 -17.46 -19.40 -14.25
CA GLU A 14 -17.03 -18.12 -13.72
C GLU A 14 -16.97 -18.35 -12.21
N SER A 15 -15.76 -18.52 -11.69
CA SER A 15 -15.55 -18.65 -10.25
C SER A 15 -15.85 -17.27 -9.69
N ASP A 16 -17.12 -17.02 -9.37
CA ASP A 16 -17.52 -16.01 -8.40
C ASP A 16 -16.58 -16.20 -7.21
N ARG A 17 -15.61 -15.29 -7.06
CA ARG A 17 -14.78 -15.23 -5.86
C ARG A 17 -15.69 -14.65 -4.80
N GLU A 18 -16.47 -15.51 -4.17
CA GLU A 18 -17.40 -15.16 -3.12
C GLU A 18 -16.60 -14.54 -1.96
N ASP A 19 -16.93 -13.30 -1.59
CA ASP A 19 -16.42 -12.67 -0.38
C ASP A 19 -16.79 -13.56 0.83
N VAL A 20 -15.79 -14.15 1.47
CA VAL A 20 -16.00 -14.97 2.66
C VAL A 20 -16.02 -14.08 3.89
N ALA A 21 -17.21 -13.88 4.46
CA ALA A 21 -17.40 -13.17 5.73
C ALA A 21 -17.79 -14.15 6.85
N VAL A 22 -16.99 -14.21 7.91
CA VAL A 22 -17.30 -15.01 9.11
C VAL A 22 -17.85 -14.11 10.21
N GLU A 23 -19.16 -13.88 10.23
CA GLU A 23 -19.85 -13.19 11.32
C GLU A 23 -20.41 -14.22 12.31
N ARG A 24 -19.94 -14.19 13.57
CA ARG A 24 -20.52 -15.03 14.62
C ARG A 24 -20.35 -14.42 16.01
N THR A 25 -21.33 -14.65 16.88
CA THR A 25 -21.17 -14.42 18.32
C THR A 25 -20.46 -15.62 18.93
N ALA A 26 -19.29 -15.37 19.54
CA ALA A 26 -18.49 -16.40 20.20
C ALA A 26 -18.20 -16.04 21.67
N ALA A 27 -17.95 -17.05 22.51
CA ALA A 27 -17.39 -16.81 23.83
C ALA A 27 -15.95 -16.30 23.70
N ARG A 28 -15.43 -15.60 24.73
CA ARG A 28 -14.07 -15.05 24.70
C ARG A 28 -12.99 -16.09 24.40
N GLU A 29 -13.12 -17.29 24.95
CA GLU A 29 -12.17 -18.38 24.74
C GLU A 29 -12.18 -18.88 23.28
N GLU A 30 -13.37 -19.01 22.70
CA GLU A 30 -13.53 -19.40 21.30
C GLU A 30 -13.05 -18.32 20.33
N ALA A 31 -13.29 -17.05 20.64
CA ALA A 31 -12.74 -15.92 19.88
C ALA A 31 -11.21 -15.89 19.94
N ALA A 32 -10.62 -16.17 21.12
CA ALA A 32 -9.17 -16.26 21.26
C ALA A 32 -8.57 -17.41 20.44
N THR A 33 -9.22 -18.57 20.41
CA THR A 33 -8.81 -19.69 19.56
C THR A 33 -8.78 -19.29 18.08
N LEU A 34 -9.84 -18.65 17.58
CA LEU A 34 -9.87 -18.18 16.19
C LEU A 34 -8.74 -17.20 15.88
N LEU A 35 -8.47 -16.25 16.78
CA LEU A 35 -7.41 -15.28 16.58
C LEU A 35 -6.03 -15.93 16.58
N HIS A 36 -5.82 -16.96 17.41
CA HIS A 36 -4.59 -17.74 17.37
C HIS A 36 -4.46 -18.55 16.07
N ASP A 37 -5.54 -19.21 15.63
CA ASP A 37 -5.53 -19.96 14.37
C ASP A 37 -5.26 -19.03 13.17
N LEU A 38 -5.85 -17.83 13.16
CA LEU A 38 -5.55 -16.79 12.18
C LEU A 38 -4.08 -16.37 12.23
N ALA A 39 -3.55 -16.10 13.43
CA ALA A 39 -2.15 -15.71 13.62
C ALA A 39 -1.17 -16.80 13.16
N ASP A 40 -1.45 -18.07 13.49
CA ASP A 40 -0.67 -19.22 13.03
C ASP A 40 -0.75 -19.36 11.51
N GLY A 41 -1.92 -19.14 10.92
CA GLY A 41 -2.13 -19.12 9.48
C GLY A 41 -1.28 -18.05 8.78
N VAL A 42 -1.35 -16.80 9.26
CA VAL A 42 -0.54 -15.69 8.76
C VAL A 42 0.95 -15.99 8.88
N ALA A 43 1.41 -16.50 10.04
CA ALA A 43 2.81 -16.86 10.26
C ALA A 43 3.28 -18.02 9.36
N SER A 44 2.38 -18.92 8.97
CA SER A 44 2.65 -20.03 8.05
C SER A 44 2.58 -19.64 6.57
N GLY A 45 2.10 -18.44 6.25
CA GLY A 45 1.88 -17.96 4.87
C GLY A 45 0.58 -18.44 4.23
N SER A 46 -0.34 -19.03 5.00
CA SER A 46 -1.64 -19.46 4.47
C SER A 46 -2.73 -19.46 5.54
N VAL A 47 -3.87 -18.84 5.23
CA VAL A 47 -5.05 -18.83 6.11
C VAL A 47 -6.18 -19.58 5.41
N ALA A 48 -6.86 -20.45 6.15
CA ALA A 48 -7.98 -21.26 5.65
C ALA A 48 -9.32 -20.73 6.18
N PHE A 49 -10.31 -20.65 5.31
CA PHE A 49 -11.68 -20.24 5.59
C PHE A 49 -12.68 -21.31 5.13
N ASP A 50 -13.94 -21.23 5.60
CA ASP A 50 -15.01 -22.20 5.30
C ASP A 50 -14.57 -23.66 5.46
N ASP A 51 -14.06 -24.02 6.66
CA ASP A 51 -13.52 -25.36 6.93
C ASP A 51 -12.43 -25.81 5.91
N GLY A 52 -11.69 -24.86 5.35
CA GLY A 52 -10.64 -25.10 4.36
C GLY A 52 -11.12 -25.15 2.91
N ALA A 53 -12.37 -24.77 2.63
CA ALA A 53 -12.88 -24.62 1.27
C ALA A 53 -12.19 -23.46 0.53
N VAL A 54 -11.75 -22.44 1.25
CA VAL A 54 -11.02 -21.29 0.71
C VAL A 54 -9.69 -21.15 1.44
N VAL A 55 -8.61 -20.95 0.70
CA VAL A 55 -7.26 -20.75 1.26
C VAL A 55 -6.66 -19.49 0.66
N ALA A 56 -6.37 -18.51 1.51
CA ALA A 56 -5.66 -17.29 1.15
C ALA A 56 -4.15 -17.50 1.34
N ALA A 57 -3.36 -17.26 0.29
CA ALA A 57 -1.91 -17.20 0.38
C ALA A 57 -1.49 -15.84 0.92
N VAL A 58 -0.78 -15.83 2.04
CA VAL A 58 -0.36 -14.62 2.76
C VAL A 58 1.12 -14.38 2.47
N PRO A 59 1.50 -13.22 1.89
CA PRO A 59 2.90 -12.90 1.59
C PRO A 59 3.72 -12.63 2.86
N GLU A 60 5.05 -12.61 2.72
CA GLU A 60 5.98 -12.28 3.81
C GLU A 60 5.85 -10.84 4.32
N ALA A 61 5.34 -9.94 3.47
CA ALA A 61 5.08 -8.54 3.79
C ALA A 61 3.64 -8.19 3.38
N LEU A 62 2.88 -7.63 4.33
CA LEU A 62 1.49 -7.20 4.16
C LEU A 62 1.22 -5.94 4.98
N GLU A 63 0.12 -5.26 4.69
CA GLU A 63 -0.37 -4.13 5.48
C GLU A 63 -1.34 -4.66 6.56
N LEU A 64 -1.10 -4.29 7.82
CA LEU A 64 -1.94 -4.66 8.96
C LEU A 64 -2.51 -3.39 9.60
N GLU A 65 -3.83 -3.33 9.72
CA GLU A 65 -4.56 -2.30 10.46
C GLU A 65 -5.32 -2.94 11.64
N VAL A 66 -5.24 -2.28 12.80
CA VAL A 66 -5.99 -2.67 13.99
C VAL A 66 -6.69 -1.44 14.54
N GLU A 67 -8.01 -1.42 14.44
CA GLU A 67 -8.85 -0.31 14.91
C GLU A 67 -9.62 -0.72 16.18
N TYR A 68 -9.88 0.26 17.04
CA TYR A 68 -10.72 0.07 18.23
C TYR A 68 -11.68 1.24 18.33
N GLU A 69 -12.98 0.94 18.26
CA GLU A 69 -14.04 1.92 18.38
C GLU A 69 -14.94 1.59 19.58
N ARG A 70 -15.45 2.62 20.24
CA ARG A 70 -16.34 2.48 21.39
C ARG A 70 -17.39 3.57 21.38
N GLU A 71 -18.64 3.13 21.38
CA GLU A 71 -19.84 3.95 21.56
C GLU A 71 -20.50 3.62 22.91
N ASP A 72 -21.56 4.34 23.28
CA ASP A 72 -22.17 4.25 24.62
C ASP A 72 -22.59 2.81 25.01
N ASP A 73 -23.04 2.02 24.02
CA ASP A 73 -23.57 0.67 24.22
C ASP A 73 -22.74 -0.43 23.51
N GLU A 74 -21.75 -0.07 22.70
CA GLU A 74 -21.04 -0.98 21.79
C GLU A 74 -19.52 -0.71 21.80
N ALA A 75 -18.73 -1.76 21.66
CA ALA A 75 -17.28 -1.66 21.53
C ALA A 75 -16.80 -2.71 20.54
N GLU A 76 -15.96 -2.30 19.60
CA GLU A 76 -15.50 -3.13 18.50
C GLU A 76 -13.99 -3.01 18.32
N ILE A 77 -13.38 -4.14 17.94
CA ILE A 77 -11.99 -4.20 17.50
C ILE A 77 -12.04 -4.78 16.11
N GLU A 78 -11.49 -4.06 15.14
CA GLU A 78 -11.37 -4.51 13.76
C GLU A 78 -9.89 -4.83 13.48
N VAL A 79 -9.65 -5.93 12.77
CA VAL A 79 -8.32 -6.35 12.34
C VAL A 79 -8.40 -6.59 10.85
N GLU A 80 -7.69 -5.77 10.07
CA GLU A 80 -7.69 -5.83 8.61
C GLU A 80 -6.26 -6.14 8.12
N LEU A 81 -6.15 -7.07 7.18
CA LEU A 81 -4.90 -7.42 6.52
C LEU A 81 -5.09 -7.25 5.01
N GLU A 82 -4.25 -6.44 4.37
CA GLU A 82 -4.33 -6.13 2.94
C GLU A 82 -2.99 -6.42 2.26
N TRP A 83 -3.05 -7.01 1.06
CA TRP A 83 -1.89 -7.23 0.20
C TRP A 83 -2.29 -7.29 -1.27
N ASP A 84 -1.33 -7.01 -2.15
CA ASP A 84 -1.52 -7.06 -3.60
C ASP A 84 -1.44 -8.52 -4.09
N VAL A 85 -2.47 -8.96 -4.83
CA VAL A 85 -2.58 -10.34 -5.34
C VAL A 85 -2.06 -10.50 -6.78
N ASP A 86 -1.75 -9.39 -7.46
CA ASP A 86 -1.33 -9.34 -8.87
C ASP A 86 0.13 -8.83 -9.05
N GLY A 87 0.84 -8.58 -7.95
CA GLY A 87 2.18 -8.00 -7.93
C GLY A 87 3.30 -9.04 -8.07
N GLU A 88 4.08 -8.91 -9.14
CA GLU A 88 5.42 -9.48 -9.31
C GLU A 88 6.24 -9.31 -8.01
N ALA A 89 6.78 -10.43 -7.50
CA ALA A 89 7.54 -10.47 -6.25
C ALA A 89 8.58 -9.35 -6.22
N VAL A 90 8.39 -8.37 -5.35
CA VAL A 90 9.46 -7.45 -5.00
C VAL A 90 10.44 -8.24 -4.14
N ASP A 91 11.50 -8.74 -4.75
CA ASP A 91 12.69 -9.27 -4.07
C ASP A 91 13.15 -8.23 -3.04
N GLY A 92 12.76 -8.46 -1.79
CA GLY A 92 13.35 -7.82 -0.63
C GLY A 92 14.75 -8.36 -0.43
N ALA A 93 15.69 -7.93 -1.28
CA ALA A 93 17.11 -8.13 -1.05
C ALA A 93 17.55 -7.30 0.16
N ALA A 94 17.31 -7.83 1.36
CA ALA A 94 18.08 -7.50 2.54
C ALA A 94 19.34 -8.37 2.52
N ASP A 95 20.36 -7.94 1.76
CA ASP A 95 21.71 -8.49 1.89
C ASP A 95 22.71 -7.34 1.80
N ASP A 96 23.00 -6.73 2.94
CA ASP A 96 24.21 -5.93 3.16
C ASP A 96 24.59 -6.05 4.65
N ALA A 97 25.14 -7.22 5.00
CA ALA A 97 26.23 -7.32 5.97
C ALA A 97 27.49 -7.58 5.14
N GLU A 98 28.63 -6.91 5.28
CA GLU A 98 29.56 -6.83 6.41
C GLU A 98 30.49 -5.62 6.12
N GLY A 99 31.07 -4.86 7.06
CA GLY A 99 32.06 -5.30 8.03
C GLY A 99 33.49 -4.87 7.64
N ASP A 100 34.06 -3.99 8.48
CA ASP A 100 35.47 -3.93 8.90
C ASP A 100 36.59 -3.23 8.06
N ALA A 101 36.99 -2.07 8.59
CA ALA A 101 38.34 -1.62 8.98
C ALA A 101 39.51 -1.33 7.98
N VAL A 102 39.95 -0.06 8.10
CA VAL A 102 41.31 0.53 8.18
C VAL A 102 42.37 0.34 7.08
N ALA A 103 42.81 1.47 6.52
CA ALA A 103 44.22 1.90 6.57
C ALA A 103 44.35 3.40 6.27
N ALA A 104 45.08 4.10 7.13
CA ALA A 104 45.62 5.43 6.84
C ALA A 104 46.86 5.26 5.95
N ASP A 105 47.05 6.15 4.95
CA ASP A 105 48.38 6.40 4.38
C ASP A 105 48.47 7.83 3.79
N ASP A 106 49.41 8.55 4.37
CA ASP A 106 50.19 9.73 3.99
C ASP A 106 49.85 10.61 2.78
N GLY A 107 50.01 11.92 2.99
CA GLY A 107 49.74 12.97 2.04
C GLY A 107 50.88 13.29 1.08
N GLU A 108 50.60 14.18 0.12
CA GLU A 108 51.58 15.18 -0.31
C GLU A 108 50.87 16.40 -0.93
N GLU A 109 51.06 17.56 -0.30
CA GLU A 109 50.83 18.87 -0.88
C GLU A 109 51.95 19.16 -1.89
N ARG A 110 51.65 19.67 -3.11
CA ARG A 110 52.47 20.70 -3.78
C ARG A 110 51.67 21.53 -4.78
N ASP A 111 51.72 22.84 -4.53
CA ASP A 111 51.36 23.98 -5.36
C ASP A 111 51.85 23.93 -6.82
N GLY A 112 51.03 24.52 -7.71
CA GLY A 112 51.44 24.83 -9.08
C GLY A 112 50.37 25.52 -9.93
N LYS A 113 49.99 26.76 -9.59
CA LYS A 113 49.27 27.67 -10.50
C LYS A 113 50.27 28.29 -11.50
N PRO A 114 49.96 28.36 -12.81
CA PRO A 114 49.59 29.67 -13.36
C PRO A 114 48.35 29.67 -14.28
N ALA A 115 47.77 30.87 -14.38
CA ALA A 115 46.74 31.41 -15.27
C ALA A 115 46.91 31.03 -16.76
N ALA A 116 45.95 31.11 -17.69
CA ALA A 116 44.53 31.44 -17.75
C ALA A 116 44.09 31.09 -19.20
N ASN A 117 42.81 30.72 -19.40
CA ASN A 117 41.92 31.25 -20.45
C ASN A 117 40.68 30.38 -20.62
N GLY A 118 39.52 30.99 -20.34
CA GLY A 118 38.38 31.03 -21.26
C GLY A 118 37.54 29.76 -21.48
N THR A 119 36.29 29.86 -21.00
CA THR A 119 35.06 29.32 -21.62
C THR A 119 34.56 27.95 -21.16
N ALA A 120 33.44 27.99 -20.41
CA ALA A 120 32.23 27.15 -20.43
C ALA A 120 32.42 25.61 -20.50
N VAL A 121 31.87 24.78 -19.62
CA VAL A 121 30.52 24.72 -19.03
C VAL A 121 30.63 23.98 -17.68
N ASP A 122 30.22 24.57 -16.57
CA ASP A 122 28.87 24.53 -15.98
C ASP A 122 28.30 23.12 -15.81
N GLY A 123 28.22 22.68 -14.56
CA GLY A 123 27.82 21.35 -14.15
C GLY A 123 26.36 21.06 -14.45
N LEU A 124 26.13 20.05 -15.27
CA LEU A 124 24.85 19.36 -15.37
C LEU A 124 24.75 18.33 -14.23
N VAL A 125 24.61 18.83 -13.01
CA VAL A 125 23.81 18.12 -12.01
C VAL A 125 22.47 18.84 -12.04
N GLU A 126 21.46 18.14 -12.55
CA GLU A 126 20.17 18.72 -12.88
C GLU A 126 19.50 19.37 -11.64
N PRO A 127 19.08 20.65 -11.71
CA PRO A 127 18.45 21.36 -10.60
C PRO A 127 16.97 20.96 -10.37
N ALA A 128 16.60 19.72 -10.69
CA ALA A 128 15.22 19.26 -10.70
C ALA A 128 14.76 18.59 -9.40
N GLU A 129 15.67 18.17 -8.51
CA GLU A 129 15.30 17.43 -7.29
C GLU A 129 14.81 18.35 -6.15
N GLU A 130 15.44 19.52 -5.95
CA GLU A 130 15.10 20.42 -4.84
C GLU A 130 13.84 21.27 -5.08
N ALA A 131 13.32 21.32 -6.31
CA ALA A 131 12.08 22.02 -6.64
C ALA A 131 10.80 21.17 -6.44
N ARG A 132 10.93 19.85 -6.30
CA ARG A 132 9.80 18.90 -6.28
C ARG A 132 9.05 18.83 -4.95
N ASN A 133 9.64 19.30 -3.85
CA ASN A 133 9.10 19.13 -2.49
C ASN A 133 8.52 20.43 -1.91
N ARG A 134 7.53 21.02 -2.59
CA ARG A 134 6.79 22.18 -2.06
C ARG A 134 5.30 21.93 -1.85
N ALA A 135 4.84 20.69 -1.97
CA ALA A 135 3.47 20.33 -1.68
C ALA A 135 3.44 19.19 -0.67
N ARG A 136 2.45 19.21 0.23
CA ARG A 136 2.22 18.16 1.23
C ARG A 136 0.82 17.61 1.08
N PHE A 137 0.66 16.32 1.32
CA PHE A 137 -0.66 15.75 1.52
C PHE A 137 -1.15 16.04 2.93
N GLU A 138 -2.43 16.38 3.04
CA GLU A 138 -3.14 16.53 4.30
C GLU A 138 -4.30 15.56 4.32
N LEU A 139 -4.36 14.74 5.37
CA LEU A 139 -5.49 13.88 5.68
C LEU A 139 -6.31 14.58 6.77
N TYR A 140 -7.59 14.82 6.55
CA TYR A 140 -8.44 15.58 7.47
C TYR A 140 -9.86 15.04 7.48
N ARG A 141 -10.57 15.27 8.59
CA ARG A 141 -12.01 15.03 8.70
C ARG A 141 -12.75 16.30 8.35
N ASP A 142 -13.74 16.21 7.48
CA ASP A 142 -14.55 17.37 7.06
C ASP A 142 -15.74 17.62 8.01
N ASN A 143 -16.63 18.55 7.64
CA ASN A 143 -17.81 18.87 8.46
C ASN A 143 -18.93 17.83 8.36
N ALA A 144 -18.83 16.87 7.45
CA ALA A 144 -19.75 15.74 7.28
C ALA A 144 -19.24 14.49 8.01
N ASP A 145 -18.20 14.63 8.85
CA ASP A 145 -17.55 13.54 9.57
C ASP A 145 -16.85 12.52 8.64
N GLU A 146 -16.61 12.88 7.37
CA GLU A 146 -15.91 12.07 6.38
C GLU A 146 -14.41 12.38 6.37
N TRP A 147 -13.59 11.35 6.22
CA TRP A 147 -12.16 11.48 5.96
C TRP A 147 -11.91 11.83 4.50
N ARG A 148 -11.04 12.82 4.28
CA ARG A 148 -10.62 13.27 2.95
C ARG A 148 -9.12 13.53 2.94
N TRP A 149 -8.52 13.48 1.76
CA TRP A 149 -7.15 13.94 1.55
C TRP A 149 -7.11 15.10 0.57
N ARG A 150 -6.11 15.96 0.70
CA ARG A 150 -5.79 17.01 -0.28
C ARG A 150 -4.29 17.24 -0.40
N LEU A 151 -3.85 17.63 -1.59
CA LEU A 151 -2.48 18.08 -1.84
C LEU A 151 -2.43 19.60 -1.76
N VAL A 152 -1.70 20.12 -0.77
CA VAL A 152 -1.57 21.56 -0.51
C VAL A 152 -0.18 22.02 -0.87
N HIS A 153 -0.09 22.99 -1.76
CA HIS A 153 1.15 23.67 -2.10
C HIS A 153 1.62 24.57 -0.95
N HIS A 154 2.91 24.90 -0.92
CA HIS A 154 3.51 25.77 0.10
C HIS A 154 2.88 27.17 0.15
N ASN A 155 2.28 27.64 -0.95
CA ASN A 155 1.57 28.92 -0.99
C ASN A 155 0.13 28.84 -0.44
N GLY A 156 -0.31 27.66 0.02
CA GLY A 156 -1.64 27.43 0.59
C GLY A 156 -2.71 26.98 -0.42
N ASN A 157 -2.38 26.94 -1.72
CA ASN A 157 -3.34 26.50 -2.73
C ASN A 157 -3.49 24.97 -2.72
N ILE A 158 -4.73 24.51 -2.87
CA ILE A 158 -5.04 23.10 -3.11
C ILE A 158 -4.76 22.80 -4.58
N ILE A 159 -3.93 21.79 -4.84
CA ILE A 159 -3.57 21.34 -6.20
C ILE A 159 -4.40 20.12 -6.61
N ALA A 160 -4.71 19.26 -5.65
CA ALA A 160 -5.54 18.07 -5.84
C ALA A 160 -6.30 17.75 -4.55
N ASP A 161 -7.43 17.09 -4.67
CA ASP A 161 -8.20 16.54 -3.56
C ASP A 161 -8.72 15.15 -3.90
N GLY A 162 -8.92 14.32 -2.87
CA GLY A 162 -9.67 13.10 -2.99
C GLY A 162 -11.13 13.46 -3.19
N GLY A 163 -11.64 13.27 -4.41
CA GLY A 163 -13.02 13.61 -4.78
C GLY A 163 -14.10 12.81 -4.04
N GLU A 164 -13.70 11.86 -3.20
CA GLU A 164 -14.55 10.97 -2.41
C GLU A 164 -14.33 11.20 -0.92
N GLY A 165 -15.42 11.19 -0.15
CA GLY A 165 -15.40 11.13 1.30
C GLY A 165 -15.33 9.68 1.76
N TYR A 166 -14.43 9.39 2.69
CA TYR A 166 -14.24 8.06 3.24
C TYR A 166 -14.79 8.01 4.68
N ASN A 167 -15.42 6.90 5.05
CA ASN A 167 -15.93 6.75 6.42
C ASN A 167 -14.81 6.53 7.44
N ARG A 168 -13.66 5.99 7.00
CA ARG A 168 -12.50 5.66 7.82
C ARG A 168 -11.22 6.36 7.36
N LYS A 169 -10.30 6.59 8.30
CA LYS A 169 -9.01 7.24 8.04
C LYS A 169 -8.09 6.35 7.22
N GLY A 170 -8.07 5.04 7.50
CA GLY A 170 -7.31 4.03 6.76
C GLY A 170 -7.66 4.05 5.28
N THR A 171 -8.96 3.98 4.95
CA THR A 171 -9.44 4.01 3.56
C THR A 171 -9.03 5.28 2.82
N ALA A 172 -9.12 6.45 3.48
CA ALA A 172 -8.66 7.71 2.89
C ALA A 172 -7.13 7.73 2.64
N ARG A 173 -6.35 7.06 3.49
CA ARG A 173 -4.90 6.89 3.32
C ARG A 173 -4.60 5.94 2.16
N ASN A 174 -5.33 4.83 2.01
CA ASN A 174 -5.13 3.88 0.92
C ASN A 174 -5.46 4.54 -0.43
N GLY A 175 -6.54 5.32 -0.50
CA GLY A 175 -6.85 6.15 -1.66
C GLY A 175 -5.72 7.13 -1.99
N LEU A 176 -5.13 7.77 -0.97
CA LEU A 176 -3.98 8.63 -1.14
C LEU A 176 -2.73 7.88 -1.65
N GLU A 177 -2.40 6.72 -1.08
CA GLU A 177 -1.23 5.91 -1.52
C GLU A 177 -1.41 5.38 -2.94
N SER A 178 -2.64 5.01 -3.33
CA SER A 178 -2.97 4.67 -4.72
C SER A 178 -2.68 5.84 -5.67
N VAL A 179 -3.06 7.07 -5.31
CA VAL A 179 -2.74 8.26 -6.12
C VAL A 179 -1.23 8.50 -6.16
N LYS A 180 -0.51 8.36 -5.05
CA LYS A 180 0.95 8.52 -5.03
C LYS A 180 1.66 7.51 -5.93
N ARG A 181 1.13 6.29 -6.04
CA ARG A 181 1.66 5.22 -6.91
C ARG A 181 1.34 5.45 -8.38
N ASN A 182 0.10 5.83 -8.71
CA ASN A 182 -0.40 5.85 -10.09
C ASN A 182 -0.27 7.21 -10.78
N ALA A 183 -0.34 8.32 -10.03
CA ALA A 183 -0.31 9.66 -10.62
C ALA A 183 1.02 10.00 -11.32
N PRO A 184 2.20 9.59 -10.81
CA PRO A 184 3.45 9.80 -11.52
C PRO A 184 3.46 9.06 -12.87
N GLY A 185 3.25 9.79 -13.96
CA GLY A 185 3.27 9.23 -15.33
C GLY A 185 1.91 8.81 -15.88
N ALA A 186 0.80 9.06 -15.17
CA ALA A 186 -0.54 8.83 -15.71
C ALA A 186 -0.80 9.67 -16.97
N GLU A 187 -1.47 9.07 -17.96
CA GLU A 187 -1.87 9.75 -19.18
C GLU A 187 -3.00 10.76 -18.89
N VAL A 188 -2.90 11.95 -19.49
CA VAL A 188 -3.95 12.96 -19.44
C VAL A 188 -4.84 12.82 -20.67
N VAL A 189 -6.12 12.53 -20.45
CA VAL A 189 -7.13 12.38 -21.50
C VAL A 189 -8.18 13.48 -21.38
N GLU A 190 -8.38 14.24 -22.45
CA GLU A 190 -9.46 15.23 -22.57
C GLU A 190 -10.74 14.56 -23.10
N ARG A 191 -11.90 14.83 -22.48
CA ARG A 191 -13.21 14.36 -22.93
C ARG A 191 -14.14 15.54 -23.20
N GLU A 192 -14.79 15.54 -24.36
CA GLU A 192 -15.74 16.57 -24.84
C GLU A 192 -17.19 16.33 -24.40
#